data_AF-A0A3B8W0C2-F1
#
_entry.id   AF-A0A3B8W0C2-F1
#
_cell.length_a   1.000
_cell.length_b   1.000
_cell.length_c   1.000
_cell.angle_alpha   90.00
_cell.angle_beta   90.00
_cell.angle_gamma   90.00
#
_symmetry.space_group_name_H-M   'P 1'
#
loop_
_entity.id
_entity.type
_entity.pdbx_description
1 polymer ?
#
loop_
_entity_poly.entity_id
_entity_poly.type
_entity_poly.pdbx_seq_one_letter_code
_entity_poly.pdbx_strand_id
1 'polypeptide(L)' 'YLAFPRLPGVAELAWTSSNRRTWGDYRQRLGCHAKRFDMWGINYFPSPEIKWQN' A
#
# COMPACT_ATOMS: atom_id res chain seq x y z
N TYR A 1 -12.69 2.62 -4.72
CA TYR A 1 -12.82 1.35 -3.98
C TYR A 1 -12.58 0.18 -4.94
N LEU A 2 -11.89 -0.90 -4.54
CA LEU A 2 -11.35 -2.03 -5.33
C LEU A 2 -9.93 -1.89 -5.90
N ALA A 3 -9.50 -0.73 -6.39
CA ALA A 3 -8.14 -0.55 -6.91
C ALA A 3 -7.11 -0.38 -5.77
N PHE A 4 -7.43 0.45 -4.79
CA PHE A 4 -6.60 0.69 -3.62
C PHE A 4 -7.03 -0.25 -2.48
N PRO A 5 -6.07 -0.94 -1.82
CA PRO A 5 -4.63 -0.65 -1.78
C PRO A 5 -3.73 -1.60 -2.63
N ARG A 6 -4.32 -2.41 -3.51
CA ARG A 6 -3.58 -3.42 -4.30
C ARG A 6 -2.74 -2.82 -5.43
N LEU A 7 -3.20 -1.71 -6.02
CA LEU A 7 -2.54 -1.05 -7.14
C LEU A 7 -1.08 -0.63 -6.86
N PRO A 8 -0.74 0.00 -5.72
CA PRO A 8 0.66 0.21 -5.31
C PRO A 8 1.51 -1.07 -5.28
N GLY A 9 0.92 -2.20 -4.88
CA GLY A 9 1.63 -3.48 -4.83
C GLY A 9 1.98 -4.03 -6.20
N VAL A 10 1.09 -3.85 -7.17
CA VAL A 10 1.34 -4.20 -8.58
C VAL A 10 2.41 -3.28 -9.18
N ALA A 11 2.39 -1.99 -8.87
CA ALA A 11 3.44 -1.07 -9.30
C ALA A 11 4.81 -1.44 -8.69
N GLU A 12 4.84 -1.82 -7.42
CA GLU A 12 6.07 -2.30 -6.77
C GLU A 12 6.54 -3.64 -7.35
N LEU A 13 5.60 -4.48 -7.80
CA LEU A 13 5.85 -5.71 -8.55
C LEU A 13 6.60 -5.47 -9.87
N ALA A 14 6.26 -4.38 -10.56
CA ALA A 14 6.88 -4.01 -11.83
C ALA A 14 8.22 -3.25 -11.65
N TRP A 15 8.36 -2.44 -10.60
CA TRP A 15 9.49 -1.52 -10.44
C TRP A 15 10.67 -2.07 -9.62
N THR A 16 10.39 -2.83 -8.57
CA THR A 16 11.42 -3.25 -7.61
C THR A 16 12.03 -4.60 -7.97
N SER A 17 13.34 -4.76 -7.84
CA SER A 17 14.01 -6.06 -8.02
C SER A 17 13.50 -7.09 -7.00
N SER A 18 13.34 -8.35 -7.43
CA SER A 18 12.83 -9.46 -6.61
C SER A 18 13.55 -9.61 -5.26
N ASN A 19 14.88 -9.45 -5.24
CA ASN A 19 15.70 -9.58 -4.03
C ASN A 19 15.41 -8.53 -2.93
N ARG A 20 14.68 -7.45 -3.24
CA ARG A 20 14.32 -6.39 -2.28
C ARG A 20 12.84 -6.34 -1.95
N ARG A 21 12.04 -7.29 -2.46
CA ARG A 21 10.60 -7.31 -2.23
C ARG A 21 10.27 -8.21 -1.04
N THR A 22 10.21 -7.62 0.16
CA THR A 22 9.80 -8.30 1.38
C THR A 22 8.43 -7.81 1.84
N TRP A 23 7.50 -8.73 2.08
CA TRP A 23 6.13 -8.40 2.51
C TRP A 23 6.08 -7.56 3.80
N GLY A 24 6.94 -7.87 4.77
CA GLY A 24 7.02 -7.16 6.05
C GLY A 24 7.35 -5.67 5.91
N ASP A 25 8.25 -5.34 5.00
CA ASP A 25 8.64 -3.95 4.71
C ASP A 25 7.56 -3.25 3.87
N TYR A 26 7.03 -3.95 2.86
CA TYR A 26 5.96 -3.46 2.01
C TYR A 26 4.70 -3.06 2.79
N ARG A 27 4.22 -3.91 3.72
CA ARG A 27 3.02 -3.59 4.50
C ARG A 27 3.19 -2.34 5.37
N GLN A 28 4.41 -2.07 5.83
CA GLN A 28 4.70 -0.87 6.63
C GLN A 28 4.65 0.38 5.76
N ARG A 29 5.25 0.33 4.57
CA ARG A 29 5.18 1.42 3.58
C ARG A 29 3.74 1.66 3.12
N LEU A 30 2.98 0.59 2.87
CA LEU A 30 1.58 0.66 2.48
C LEU A 30 0.73 1.33 3.57
N GLY A 31 0.97 1.02 4.85
CA GLY A 31 0.33 1.68 5.97
C GLY A 31 0.56 3.19 6.02
N CYS A 32 1.76 3.67 5.64
CA CYS A 32 2.07 5.09 5.54
C CYS A 32 1.34 5.79 4.38
N HIS A 33 0.91 5.06 3.35
CA HIS A 33 0.18 5.63 2.22
C HIS A 33 -1.27 6.04 2.58
N ALA A 34 -1.83 5.55 3.70
CA ALA A 34 -3.17 5.96 4.18
C ALA A 34 -3.33 7.47 4.23
N LYS A 35 -2.40 8.19 4.88
CA LYS A 35 -2.44 9.65 4.98
C LYS A 35 -2.53 10.35 3.62
N ARG A 36 -1.82 9.83 2.61
CA ARG A 36 -1.85 10.39 1.25
C ARG A 36 -3.17 10.08 0.56
N PHE A 37 -3.72 8.88 0.74
CA PHE A 37 -5.03 8.54 0.21
C PHE A 37 -6.13 9.40 0.82
N ASP A 38 -6.08 9.64 2.13
CA ASP A 38 -7.02 10.50 2.84
C ASP A 38 -6.91 11.96 2.36
N MET A 39 -5.69 12.50 2.25
CA MET A 39 -5.45 13.85 1.72
C MET A 39 -5.94 14.03 0.27
N TRP A 40 -5.85 13.00 -0.55
CA TRP A 40 -6.28 13.03 -1.95
C TRP A 40 -7.75 12.62 -2.14
N GLY A 41 -8.48 12.30 -1.06
CA GLY A 41 -9.87 11.86 -1.12
C GLY A 41 -10.06 10.53 -1.87
N ILE A 42 -9.02 9.68 -1.91
CA ILE A 42 -9.05 8.39 -2.60
C ILE A 42 -9.72 7.36 -1.70
N ASN A 43 -10.86 6.83 -2.14
CA ASN A 43 -11.55 5.77 -1.40
C ASN A 43 -10.84 4.40 -1.59
N TYR A 44 -10.21 3.90 -0.52
CA TYR A 44 -9.52 2.61 -0.45
C TYR A 44 -10.17 1.65 0.54
N PHE A 45 -9.86 0.36 0.42
CA PHE A 45 -10.31 -0.64 1.39
C PHE A 45 -9.25 -0.86 2.48
N PRO A 46 -9.53 -0.53 3.76
CA PRO A 46 -8.59 -0.78 4.84
C PRO A 46 -8.59 -2.27 5.20
N SER A 47 -7.62 -3.03 4.68
CA SER A 47 -7.42 -4.43 5.05
C SER A 47 -6.89 -4.55 6.48
N PRO A 48 -7.38 -5.49 7.31
CA PRO A 48 -6.94 -5.69 8.70
C PRO A 48 -5.49 -6.20 8.83
N GLU A 49 -4.90 -6.69 7.74
CA GLU A 49 -3.52 -7.20 7.72
C GLU A 49 -2.45 -6.08 7.74
N ILE A 50 -2.88 -4.85 7.48
CA ILE A 50 -2.02 -3.67 7.38
C ILE A 50 -2.25 -2.79 8.61
N LYS A 51 -1.16 -2.39 9.28
CA LYS A 51 -1.22 -1.34 10.30
C LYS A 51 -1.29 0.02 9.61
N TRP A 52 -2.50 0.48 9.34
CA TRP A 52 -2.75 1.80 8.75
C TRP A 52 -2.34 2.89 9.72
N GLN A 53 -1.52 3.84 9.23
CA GLN A 53 -1.13 5.02 10.00
C GLN A 53 -2.03 6.18 9.60
N ASN A 54 -3.24 6.23 10.16
CA ASN A 54 -4.10 7.43 10.07
C ASN A 54 -3.56 8.54 10.99
#